data_AF-A0A7S3BHS4-F1
#
_entry.id   AF-A0A7S3BHS4-F1
#
_cell.length_a   1.000
_cell.length_b   1.000
_cell.length_c   1.000
_cell.angle_alpha   90.00
_cell.angle_beta   90.00
_cell.angle_gamma   90.00
#
_symmetry.space_group_name_H-M   'P 1'
#
loop_
_entity.id
_entity.type
_entity.pdbx_description
1 polymer ?
#
loop_
_entity_poly.entity_id
_entity_poly.type
_entity_poly.pdbx_seq_one_letter_code
_entity_poly.pdbx_strand_id
1 'polypeptide(L)'
;VACRIWLDRVVPTRTPANVFSKFPALRGAGGTFFMLDQLQGDDPDFLWGGPPAEGEARGSVLACDFYNAGAIAPLSDADMVDLLMTELLPAAVPEFSGAVVVDSFVARYPGAVTWFSPGSFGSRPPLQTSVRNLVCAGDWVRMGEREHGAKGLCQERAFVSGLEAANSLARGGALGSSHVRQHEVIPIRDDEPQVVAGRALNKRVMEALRPLETLGVVRPWIR
;
A
#
# COMPACT_ATOMS: atom_id res chain seq x y z
N VAL A 1 3.68 4.31 -10.56
CA VAL A 1 4.94 5.09 -10.63
C VAL A 1 5.52 5.09 -9.24
N ALA A 2 6.81 4.86 -9.07
CA ALA A 2 7.47 4.93 -7.77
C ALA A 2 8.61 5.94 -7.87
N CYS A 3 8.75 6.79 -6.86
CA CYS A 3 9.82 7.75 -6.75
C CYS A 3 10.59 7.52 -5.45
N ARG A 4 11.91 7.67 -5.51
CA ARG A 4 12.77 7.83 -4.34
C ARG A 4 13.38 9.22 -4.40
N ILE A 5 13.26 9.99 -3.32
CA ILE A 5 13.74 11.37 -3.24
C ILE A 5 14.70 11.49 -2.06
N TRP A 6 15.86 12.07 -2.31
CA TRP A 6 16.83 12.43 -1.28
C TRP A 6 16.85 13.95 -1.14
N LEU A 7 16.72 14.43 0.10
CA LEU A 7 16.66 15.85 0.40
C LEU A 7 17.97 16.33 1.06
N ASP A 8 18.25 17.61 0.94
CA ASP A 8 19.38 18.29 1.59
C ASP A 8 19.21 18.41 3.12
N ARG A 9 17.98 18.28 3.61
CA ARG A 9 17.63 18.46 5.01
C ARG A 9 16.59 17.46 5.51
N VAL A 10 16.60 17.24 6.82
CA VAL A 10 15.58 16.44 7.49
C VAL A 10 14.27 17.22 7.50
N VAL A 11 13.18 16.56 7.08
CA VAL A 11 11.83 17.13 7.11
C VAL A 11 11.03 16.45 8.20
N PRO A 12 10.61 17.17 9.25
CA PRO A 12 9.82 16.57 10.32
C PRO A 12 8.42 16.25 9.82
N THR A 13 7.92 15.06 10.14
CA THR A 13 6.52 14.68 9.87
C THR A 13 5.90 14.10 11.13
N ARG A 14 4.60 14.35 11.34
CA ARG A 14 3.85 13.77 12.48
C ARG A 14 3.85 12.24 12.45
N THR A 15 3.73 11.67 11.26
CA THR A 15 3.77 10.22 11.02
C THR A 15 4.65 9.94 9.81
N PRO A 16 5.45 8.87 9.84
CA PRO A 16 6.40 8.57 8.77
C PRO A 16 5.72 7.95 7.54
N ALA A 17 4.42 7.66 7.58
CA ALA A 17 3.64 7.15 6.46
C ALA A 17 2.42 8.03 6.23
N ASN A 18 2.19 8.44 4.98
CA ASN A 18 1.14 9.39 4.60
C ASN A 18 0.54 9.05 3.23
N VAL A 19 -0.61 9.65 2.92
CA VAL A 19 -1.41 9.35 1.72
C VAL A 19 -1.70 10.63 0.94
N PHE A 20 -1.51 10.58 -0.38
CA PHE A 20 -2.05 11.54 -1.34
C PHE A 20 -3.39 11.04 -1.88
N SER A 21 -4.47 11.72 -1.52
CA SER A 21 -5.82 11.38 -1.97
C SER A 21 -6.52 12.59 -2.55
N LYS A 22 -7.12 12.41 -3.74
CA LYS A 22 -7.93 13.43 -4.44
C LYS A 22 -7.21 14.75 -4.76
N PHE A 23 -5.89 14.70 -4.95
CA PHE A 23 -5.14 15.84 -5.47
C PHE A 23 -5.44 16.00 -6.97
N PRO A 24 -5.89 17.18 -7.45
CA PRO A 24 -6.16 17.40 -8.87
C PRO A 24 -4.96 17.09 -9.77
N ALA A 25 -3.76 17.42 -9.30
CA ALA A 25 -2.50 17.19 -9.99
C ALA A 25 -2.19 15.69 -10.25
N LEU A 26 -2.79 14.79 -9.45
CA LEU A 26 -2.68 13.34 -9.66
C LEU A 26 -3.59 12.79 -10.75
N ARG A 27 -4.52 13.59 -11.29
CA ARG A 27 -5.36 13.22 -12.45
C ARG A 27 -6.07 11.87 -12.28
N GLY A 28 -6.55 11.59 -11.07
CA GLY A 28 -7.24 10.33 -10.73
C GLY A 28 -6.33 9.21 -10.21
N ALA A 29 -5.02 9.43 -10.13
CA ALA A 29 -4.12 8.58 -9.37
C ALA A 29 -4.28 8.81 -7.86
N GLY A 30 -3.97 7.79 -7.08
CA GLY A 30 -3.75 7.89 -5.64
C GLY A 30 -2.29 7.65 -5.34
N GLY A 31 -1.79 8.16 -4.23
CA GLY A 31 -0.40 7.92 -3.84
C GLY A 31 -0.18 7.80 -2.35
N THR A 32 1.00 7.35 -1.99
CA THR A 32 1.53 7.31 -0.61
C THR A 32 2.93 7.87 -0.61
N PHE A 33 3.36 8.43 0.52
CA PHE A 33 4.77 8.70 0.76
C PHE A 33 5.19 8.20 2.14
N PHE A 34 6.43 7.74 2.22
CA PHE A 34 7.05 7.16 3.39
C PHE A 34 8.38 7.85 3.67
N MET A 35 8.56 8.33 4.90
CA MET A 35 9.80 8.88 5.42
C MET A 35 10.69 7.70 5.86
N LEU A 36 11.58 7.27 4.99
CA LEU A 36 12.36 6.06 5.19
C LEU A 36 13.38 6.23 6.31
N ASP A 37 13.95 7.43 6.43
CA ASP A 37 14.81 7.83 7.54
C ASP A 37 14.11 7.68 8.90
N GLN A 38 12.80 7.91 8.95
CA GLN A 38 12.02 7.77 10.18
C GLN A 38 11.50 6.33 10.41
N LEU A 39 11.30 5.55 9.35
CA LEU A 39 10.89 4.14 9.44
C LEU A 39 12.08 3.19 9.73
N GLN A 40 13.27 3.54 9.26
CA GLN A 40 14.47 2.70 9.25
C GLN A 40 15.64 3.37 9.99
N GLY A 41 15.33 4.25 10.95
CA GLY A 41 16.27 5.21 11.57
C GLY A 41 17.49 4.64 12.30
N ASP A 42 17.68 3.32 12.28
CA ASP A 42 18.84 2.64 12.85
C ASP A 42 20.09 2.74 11.96
N ASP A 43 19.93 2.93 10.64
CA ASP A 43 21.06 3.01 9.69
C ASP A 43 20.78 4.03 8.56
N PRO A 44 21.04 5.33 8.79
CA PRO A 44 20.88 6.35 7.77
C PRO A 44 21.87 6.18 6.61
N ASP A 45 23.07 5.65 6.85
CA ASP A 45 24.09 5.50 5.80
C ASP A 45 23.64 4.49 4.73
N PHE A 46 22.92 3.45 5.13
CA PHE A 46 22.33 2.49 4.20
C PHE A 46 21.40 3.17 3.17
N LEU A 47 20.58 4.12 3.60
CA LEU A 47 19.67 4.86 2.70
C LEU A 47 20.40 5.74 1.69
N TRP A 48 21.62 6.16 2.03
CA TRP A 48 22.49 6.99 1.19
C TRP A 48 23.58 6.17 0.46
N GLY A 49 23.54 4.84 0.55
CA GLY A 49 24.46 3.95 -0.15
C GLY A 49 25.88 3.92 0.44
N GLY A 50 26.08 4.38 1.68
CA GLY A 50 27.37 4.41 2.37
C GLY A 50 27.56 5.68 3.22
N PRO A 51 28.74 5.83 3.85
CA PRO A 51 29.03 6.99 4.70
C PRO A 51 29.10 8.30 3.90
N PRO A 52 28.86 9.46 4.53
CA PRO A 52 28.88 10.76 3.87
C PRO A 52 30.24 11.12 3.29
N ALA A 53 30.23 11.68 2.08
CA ALA A 53 31.40 12.40 1.59
C ALA A 53 31.60 13.69 2.40
N GLU A 54 32.84 14.17 2.49
CA GLU A 54 33.15 15.38 3.24
C GLU A 54 32.34 16.58 2.69
N GLY A 55 31.52 17.19 3.54
CA GLY A 55 30.66 18.32 3.18
C GLY A 55 29.33 17.97 2.51
N GLU A 56 28.97 16.69 2.36
CA GLU A 56 27.71 16.26 1.78
C GLU A 56 26.52 16.58 2.71
N ALA A 57 25.54 17.34 2.21
CA ALA A 57 24.29 17.60 2.92
C ALA A 57 23.33 16.41 2.78
N ARG A 58 23.01 15.76 3.91
CA ARG A 58 22.10 14.61 3.96
C ARG A 58 20.88 14.91 4.80
N GLY A 59 19.72 14.76 4.19
CA GLY A 59 18.42 14.97 4.78
C GLY A 59 17.56 13.72 4.80
N SER A 60 16.24 13.96 4.77
CA SER A 60 15.27 12.87 4.72
C SER A 60 15.29 12.16 3.37
N VAL A 61 15.00 10.86 3.39
CA VAL A 61 14.85 10.03 2.19
C VAL A 61 13.43 9.52 2.12
N LEU A 62 12.76 9.78 1.01
CA LEU A 62 11.35 9.47 0.82
C LEU A 62 11.14 8.41 -0.24
N ALA A 63 10.24 7.47 0.01
CA ALA A 63 9.63 6.65 -1.02
C ALA A 63 8.21 7.15 -1.30
N CYS A 64 7.90 7.48 -2.55
CA CYS A 64 6.57 7.90 -2.99
C CYS A 64 6.04 6.90 -4.02
N ASP A 65 4.91 6.27 -3.74
CA ASP A 65 4.30 5.28 -4.61
C ASP A 65 2.94 5.76 -5.12
N PHE A 66 2.72 5.67 -6.42
CA PHE A 66 1.50 6.10 -7.10
C PHE A 66 0.80 4.94 -7.81
N TYR A 67 -0.48 4.79 -7.50
CA TYR A 67 -1.40 3.77 -7.98
C TYR A 67 -2.39 4.38 -8.97
N ASN A 68 -2.89 3.57 -9.90
CA ASN A 68 -3.71 4.06 -11.03
C ASN A 68 -3.02 5.22 -11.78
N ALA A 69 -1.69 5.16 -11.88
CA ALA A 69 -0.85 6.28 -12.29
C ALA A 69 -0.78 6.49 -13.81
N GLY A 70 -1.71 5.94 -14.59
CA GLY A 70 -1.66 5.99 -16.06
C GLY A 70 -1.63 7.42 -16.63
N ALA A 71 -2.28 8.38 -15.95
CA ALA A 71 -2.33 9.78 -16.36
C ALA A 71 -1.07 10.60 -16.01
N ILE A 72 -0.25 10.11 -15.08
CA ILE A 72 0.99 10.77 -14.63
C ILE A 72 2.25 10.00 -15.07
N ALA A 73 2.13 8.72 -15.43
CA ALA A 73 3.24 7.90 -15.91
C ALA A 73 3.97 8.47 -17.15
N PRO A 74 3.30 9.19 -18.08
CA PRO A 74 3.98 9.82 -19.22
C PRO A 74 4.82 11.06 -18.87
N LEU A 75 4.71 11.59 -17.64
CA LEU A 75 5.55 12.71 -17.20
C LEU A 75 7.02 12.31 -17.22
N SER A 76 7.91 13.26 -17.51
CA SER A 76 9.36 13.04 -17.38
C SER A 76 9.74 12.83 -15.91
N ASP A 77 10.97 12.36 -15.67
CA ASP A 77 11.47 12.19 -14.29
C ASP A 77 11.49 13.54 -13.57
N ALA A 78 11.98 14.58 -14.25
CA ALA A 78 11.99 15.95 -13.74
C ALA A 78 10.58 16.45 -13.42
N ASP A 79 9.63 16.29 -14.34
CA ASP A 79 8.24 16.75 -14.10
C ASP A 79 7.57 15.98 -12.94
N MET A 80 7.91 14.70 -12.74
CA MET A 80 7.40 13.94 -11.58
C MET A 80 8.00 14.43 -10.27
N VAL A 81 9.30 14.74 -10.24
CA VAL A 81 9.97 15.29 -9.07
C VAL A 81 9.42 16.69 -8.76
N ASP A 82 9.23 17.53 -9.78
CA ASP A 82 8.65 18.86 -9.64
C ASP A 82 7.21 18.78 -9.12
N LEU A 83 6.37 17.92 -9.69
CA LEU A 83 5.01 17.68 -9.19
C LEU A 83 5.01 17.27 -7.71
N LEU A 84 5.90 16.36 -7.32
CA LEU A 84 6.06 15.93 -5.93
C LEU A 84 6.45 17.09 -5.02
N MET A 85 7.51 17.83 -5.36
CA MET A 85 8.13 18.80 -4.48
C MET A 85 7.44 20.15 -4.46
N THR A 86 6.70 20.51 -5.50
CA THR A 86 6.06 21.83 -5.61
C THR A 86 4.57 21.80 -5.27
N GLU A 87 3.88 20.69 -5.54
CA GLU A 87 2.43 20.60 -5.35
C GLU A 87 2.04 19.59 -4.26
N LEU A 88 2.57 18.36 -4.31
CA LEU A 88 2.03 17.27 -3.49
C LEU A 88 2.57 17.28 -2.07
N LEU A 89 3.89 17.23 -1.91
CA LEU A 89 4.56 17.13 -0.61
C LEU A 89 4.30 18.38 0.25
N PRO A 90 4.50 19.62 -0.24
CA PRO A 90 4.20 20.82 0.55
C PRO A 90 2.74 20.94 0.98
N ALA A 91 1.80 20.50 0.14
CA ALA A 91 0.39 20.55 0.47
C ALA A 91 0.00 19.51 1.53
N ALA A 92 0.72 18.38 1.61
CA ALA A 92 0.53 17.37 2.66
C ALA A 92 1.25 17.74 3.96
N VAL A 93 2.47 18.26 3.86
CA VAL A 93 3.34 18.67 4.98
C VAL A 93 4.10 19.94 4.55
N PRO A 94 3.74 21.14 5.07
CA PRO A 94 4.30 22.42 4.63
C PRO A 94 5.83 22.53 4.69
N GLU A 95 6.46 21.80 5.61
CA GLU A 95 7.91 21.79 5.85
C GLU A 95 8.71 21.33 4.62
N PHE A 96 8.11 20.59 3.68
CA PHE A 96 8.76 20.24 2.42
C PHE A 96 9.09 21.46 1.53
N SER A 97 8.39 22.59 1.70
CA SER A 97 8.63 23.80 0.88
C SER A 97 10.04 24.37 1.02
N GLY A 98 10.73 24.05 2.12
CA GLY A 98 12.08 24.53 2.42
C GLY A 98 13.19 23.51 2.17
N ALA A 99 12.88 22.37 1.54
CA ALA A 99 13.83 21.30 1.23
C ALA A 99 14.19 21.29 -0.25
N VAL A 100 15.43 20.93 -0.55
CA VAL A 100 15.98 20.82 -1.90
C VAL A 100 16.24 19.35 -2.21
N VAL A 101 15.87 18.91 -3.41
CA VAL A 101 16.19 17.57 -3.90
C VAL A 101 17.67 17.53 -4.27
N VAL A 102 18.42 16.64 -3.64
CA VAL A 102 19.83 16.40 -3.96
C VAL A 102 20.03 15.20 -4.88
N ASP A 103 19.12 14.22 -4.81
CA ASP A 103 19.06 13.11 -5.75
C ASP A 103 17.62 12.57 -5.87
N SER A 104 17.33 11.91 -6.98
CA SER A 104 16.04 11.31 -7.23
C SER A 104 16.12 10.10 -8.17
N PHE A 105 15.22 9.15 -7.94
CA PHE A 105 15.01 8.02 -8.83
C PHE A 105 13.52 7.87 -9.12
N VAL A 106 13.14 7.82 -10.39
CA VAL A 106 11.75 7.63 -10.82
C VAL A 106 11.63 6.38 -11.67
N ALA A 107 10.77 5.45 -11.25
CA ALA A 107 10.50 4.21 -11.96
C ALA A 107 9.03 4.04 -12.32
N ARG A 108 8.81 3.45 -13.50
CA ARG A 108 7.49 3.21 -14.07
C ARG A 108 7.28 1.71 -14.23
N TYR A 109 6.21 1.21 -13.62
CA TYR A 109 5.91 -0.21 -13.53
C TYR A 109 4.53 -0.52 -14.14
N PRO A 110 4.38 -0.44 -15.47
CA PRO A 110 3.12 -0.79 -16.13
C PRO A 110 2.79 -2.27 -15.88
N GLY A 111 1.55 -2.54 -15.46
CA GLY A 111 1.08 -3.92 -15.22
C GLY A 111 1.67 -4.61 -13.99
N ALA A 112 2.41 -3.91 -13.12
CA ALA A 112 3.07 -4.54 -11.97
C ALA A 112 2.14 -4.90 -10.80
N VAL A 113 0.92 -4.35 -10.78
CA VAL A 113 -0.08 -4.68 -9.76
C VAL A 113 -1.37 -5.13 -10.42
N THR A 114 -2.07 -6.07 -9.79
CA THR A 114 -3.37 -6.54 -10.26
C THR A 114 -4.41 -5.45 -10.06
N TRP A 115 -5.10 -5.09 -11.14
CA TRP A 115 -6.24 -4.18 -11.06
C TRP A 115 -7.53 -4.98 -10.84
N PHE A 116 -8.16 -4.79 -9.68
CA PHE A 116 -9.43 -5.45 -9.37
C PHE A 116 -10.59 -4.59 -9.86
N SER A 117 -11.29 -5.05 -10.90
CA SER A 117 -12.56 -4.44 -11.29
C SER A 117 -13.63 -4.68 -10.22
N PRO A 118 -14.62 -3.77 -10.06
CA PRO A 118 -15.76 -4.02 -9.18
C PRO A 118 -16.41 -5.38 -9.45
N GLY A 119 -16.63 -6.18 -8.40
CA GLY A 119 -17.20 -7.53 -8.51
C GLY A 119 -16.21 -8.65 -8.81
N SER A 120 -14.94 -8.36 -9.13
CA SER A 120 -13.92 -9.38 -9.47
C SER A 120 -13.44 -10.24 -8.29
N PHE A 121 -13.94 -10.01 -7.07
CA PHE A 121 -13.51 -10.75 -5.89
C PHE A 121 -13.67 -12.28 -6.07
N GLY A 122 -14.77 -12.73 -6.66
CA GLY A 122 -15.01 -14.15 -6.92
C GLY A 122 -14.01 -14.76 -7.92
N SER A 123 -13.47 -13.96 -8.83
CA SER A 123 -12.49 -14.38 -9.84
C SER A 123 -11.08 -14.54 -9.30
N ARG A 124 -10.79 -14.01 -8.11
CA ARG A 124 -9.51 -14.23 -7.42
C ARG A 124 -9.36 -15.71 -7.05
N PRO A 125 -8.17 -16.33 -7.18
CA PRO A 125 -7.98 -17.71 -6.78
C PRO A 125 -8.03 -17.86 -5.26
N PRO A 126 -8.51 -19.00 -4.76
CA PRO A 126 -8.38 -19.35 -3.35
C PRO A 126 -6.94 -19.76 -3.02
N LEU A 127 -6.53 -19.58 -1.77
CA LEU A 127 -5.21 -20.03 -1.29
C LEU A 127 -5.03 -21.54 -1.46
N GLN A 128 -6.07 -22.32 -1.15
CA GLN A 128 -6.11 -23.76 -1.40
C GLN A 128 -6.88 -24.05 -2.68
N THR A 129 -6.28 -24.80 -3.59
CA THR A 129 -6.93 -25.26 -4.82
C THR A 129 -7.53 -26.65 -4.62
N SER A 130 -8.26 -27.15 -5.63
CA SER A 130 -8.72 -28.54 -5.65
C SER A 130 -7.60 -29.56 -5.90
N VAL A 131 -6.40 -29.11 -6.28
CA VAL A 131 -5.23 -29.96 -6.53
C VAL A 131 -4.39 -30.05 -5.25
N ARG A 132 -4.18 -31.26 -4.74
CA ARG A 132 -3.65 -31.55 -3.39
C ARG A 132 -2.37 -30.80 -3.03
N ASN A 133 -1.45 -30.66 -3.98
CA ASN A 133 -0.13 -30.09 -3.78
C ASN A 133 0.04 -28.74 -4.51
N LEU A 134 -1.07 -28.09 -4.86
CA LEU A 134 -1.09 -26.78 -5.50
C LEU A 134 -1.83 -25.78 -4.62
N VAL A 135 -1.12 -24.71 -4.28
CA VAL A 135 -1.63 -23.58 -3.49
C VAL A 135 -1.33 -22.28 -4.23
N CYS A 136 -2.12 -21.24 -3.96
CA CYS A 136 -1.88 -19.90 -4.48
C CYS A 136 -1.39 -18.99 -3.35
N ALA A 137 -0.42 -18.13 -3.68
CA ALA A 137 0.05 -17.05 -2.80
C ALA A 137 0.10 -15.73 -3.58
N GLY A 138 0.16 -14.62 -2.84
CA GLY A 138 0.10 -13.26 -3.34
C GLY A 138 -1.01 -12.44 -2.68
N ASP A 139 -0.86 -11.12 -2.72
CA ASP A 139 -1.83 -10.16 -2.19
C ASP A 139 -3.23 -10.25 -2.85
N TRP A 140 -3.29 -10.82 -4.05
CA TRP A 140 -4.49 -11.04 -4.85
C TRP A 140 -5.20 -12.38 -4.58
N VAL A 141 -4.70 -13.21 -3.65
CA VAL A 141 -5.32 -14.50 -3.30
C VAL A 141 -6.43 -14.31 -2.26
N ARG A 142 -7.50 -15.12 -2.33
CA ARG A 142 -8.52 -15.23 -1.27
C ARG A 142 -8.06 -16.23 -0.21
N MET A 143 -7.89 -15.76 1.02
CA MET A 143 -7.36 -16.56 2.13
C MET A 143 -8.45 -17.12 3.07
N GLY A 144 -9.71 -16.71 2.88
CA GLY A 144 -10.85 -17.25 3.63
C GLY A 144 -10.83 -16.82 5.10
N GLU A 145 -10.77 -17.77 6.03
CA GLU A 145 -10.63 -17.48 7.46
C GLU A 145 -9.22 -16.99 7.84
N ARG A 146 -8.24 -17.17 6.94
CA ARG A 146 -6.84 -16.77 7.12
C ARG A 146 -6.54 -15.40 6.53
N GLU A 147 -7.57 -14.59 6.31
CA GLU A 147 -7.38 -13.23 5.81
C GLU A 147 -6.54 -12.41 6.79
N HIS A 148 -5.55 -11.68 6.26
CA HIS A 148 -4.59 -10.92 7.05
C HIS A 148 -4.46 -9.50 6.50
N GLY A 149 -4.43 -8.52 7.40
CA GLY A 149 -4.19 -7.12 7.07
C GLY A 149 -5.21 -6.51 6.10
N ALA A 150 -4.74 -5.52 5.34
CA ALA A 150 -5.50 -4.89 4.27
C ALA A 150 -5.84 -5.89 3.14
N LYS A 151 -7.02 -5.76 2.53
CA LYS A 151 -7.58 -6.76 1.59
C LYS A 151 -7.06 -6.69 0.14
N GLY A 152 -5.90 -6.06 -0.07
CA GLY A 152 -5.19 -6.02 -1.36
C GLY A 152 -4.05 -5.01 -1.38
N LEU A 153 -3.16 -5.12 -2.38
CA LEU A 153 -2.08 -4.18 -2.69
C LEU A 153 -1.16 -3.88 -1.50
N CYS A 154 -0.87 -4.91 -0.69
CA CYS A 154 -0.08 -4.78 0.52
C CYS A 154 1.01 -5.86 0.54
N GLN A 155 2.26 -5.44 0.75
CA GLN A 155 3.41 -6.33 0.86
C GLN A 155 3.26 -7.33 2.01
N GLU A 156 2.75 -6.89 3.16
CA GLU A 156 2.49 -7.75 4.31
C GLU A 156 1.54 -8.89 3.96
N ARG A 157 0.46 -8.58 3.22
CA ARG A 157 -0.48 -9.61 2.76
C ARG A 157 0.19 -10.61 1.82
N ALA A 158 0.98 -10.14 0.86
CA ALA A 158 1.72 -11.03 -0.05
C ALA A 158 2.64 -11.97 0.74
N PHE A 159 3.38 -11.43 1.71
CA PHE A 159 4.25 -12.20 2.60
C PHE A 159 3.46 -13.25 3.41
N VAL A 160 2.42 -12.84 4.13
CA VAL A 160 1.61 -13.74 4.97
C VAL A 160 0.88 -14.80 4.14
N SER A 161 0.39 -14.45 2.95
CA SER A 161 -0.22 -15.42 2.05
C SER A 161 0.76 -16.51 1.60
N GLY A 162 2.05 -16.17 1.44
CA GLY A 162 3.11 -17.13 1.18
C GLY A 162 3.33 -18.09 2.36
N LEU A 163 3.39 -17.56 3.58
CA LEU A 163 3.48 -18.37 4.79
C LEU A 163 2.28 -19.32 4.93
N GLU A 164 1.07 -18.82 4.71
CA GLU A 164 -0.14 -19.65 4.81
C GLU A 164 -0.28 -20.68 3.68
N ALA A 165 0.24 -20.37 2.49
CA ALA A 165 0.33 -21.33 1.39
C ALA A 165 1.30 -22.47 1.76
N ALA A 166 2.48 -22.15 2.31
CA ALA A 166 3.43 -23.15 2.80
C ALA A 166 2.84 -23.99 3.95
N ASN A 167 2.21 -23.34 4.93
CA ASN A 167 1.53 -24.01 6.04
C ASN A 167 0.41 -24.93 5.54
N SER A 168 -0.32 -24.53 4.50
CA SER A 168 -1.33 -25.36 3.87
C SER A 168 -0.75 -26.65 3.27
N LEU A 169 0.39 -26.56 2.58
CA LEU A 169 1.06 -27.75 2.03
C LEU A 169 1.57 -28.68 3.13
N ALA A 170 2.11 -28.12 4.22
CA ALA A 170 2.54 -28.88 5.39
C ALA A 170 1.36 -29.62 6.04
N ARG A 171 0.24 -28.92 6.31
CA ARG A 171 -1.00 -29.51 6.86
C ARG A 171 -1.58 -30.60 5.97
N GLY A 172 -1.53 -30.44 4.64
CA GLY A 172 -2.00 -31.42 3.66
C GLY A 172 -1.08 -32.63 3.47
N GLY A 173 0.08 -32.66 4.15
CA GLY A 173 1.10 -33.69 4.00
C GLY A 173 1.81 -33.70 2.63
N ALA A 174 1.65 -32.64 1.84
CA ALA A 174 2.24 -32.55 0.51
C ALA A 174 3.78 -32.40 0.54
N LEU A 175 4.32 -31.97 1.68
CA LEU A 175 5.77 -31.80 1.90
C LEU A 175 6.44 -33.06 2.48
N GLY A 176 5.70 -34.16 2.67
CA GLY A 176 6.20 -35.37 3.31
C GLY A 176 6.35 -35.26 4.82
N SER A 177 6.74 -36.37 5.46
CA SER A 177 6.76 -36.53 6.92
C SER A 177 7.81 -35.67 7.64
N SER A 178 8.84 -35.22 6.92
CA SER A 178 9.96 -34.44 7.46
C SER A 178 9.69 -32.93 7.54
N HIS A 179 8.66 -32.42 6.85
CA HIS A 179 8.39 -30.98 6.71
C HIS A 179 6.97 -30.62 7.19
N VAL A 180 6.69 -30.92 8.46
CA VAL A 180 5.40 -30.65 9.13
C VAL A 180 5.38 -29.34 9.93
N ARG A 181 6.52 -28.68 10.11
CA ARG A 181 6.60 -27.43 10.88
C ARG A 181 5.88 -26.31 10.13
N GLN A 182 4.93 -25.68 10.82
CA GLN A 182 4.23 -24.51 10.34
C GLN A 182 4.91 -23.25 10.87
N HIS A 183 4.88 -22.19 10.06
CA HIS A 183 5.28 -20.86 10.48
C HIS A 183 4.11 -20.20 11.23
N GLU A 184 4.40 -19.58 12.36
CA GLU A 184 3.42 -18.77 13.08
C GLU A 184 3.12 -17.49 12.29
N VAL A 185 1.83 -17.16 12.15
CA VAL A 185 1.38 -15.89 11.59
C VAL A 185 0.86 -15.06 12.74
N ILE A 186 1.55 -13.96 13.02
CA ILE A 186 1.19 -13.04 14.11
C ILE A 186 -0.07 -12.30 13.68
N PRO A 187 -1.16 -12.29 14.47
CA PRO A 187 -2.38 -11.61 14.10
C PRO A 187 -2.20 -10.09 14.10
N ILE A 188 -2.93 -9.41 13.22
CA ILE A 188 -3.07 -7.95 13.30
C ILE A 188 -3.93 -7.58 14.51
N ARG A 189 -3.75 -6.36 15.02
CA ARG A 189 -4.64 -5.79 16.02
C ARG A 189 -6.06 -5.65 15.45
N ASP A 190 -7.05 -6.01 16.25
CA ASP A 190 -8.45 -5.81 15.89
C ASP A 190 -8.79 -4.34 15.64
N ASP A 191 -9.79 -4.12 14.78
CA ASP A 191 -10.43 -2.81 14.59
C ASP A 191 -10.97 -2.28 15.94
N GLU A 192 -10.87 -0.98 16.17
CA GLU A 192 -11.37 -0.39 17.41
C GLU A 192 -12.90 -0.62 17.58
N PRO A 193 -13.41 -0.84 18.81
CA PRO A 193 -14.82 -1.18 19.03
C PRO A 193 -15.81 -0.20 18.40
N GLN A 194 -15.51 1.10 18.43
CA GLN A 194 -16.33 2.14 17.80
C GLN A 194 -16.38 2.03 16.27
N VAL A 195 -15.29 1.57 15.63
CA VAL A 195 -15.23 1.35 14.18
C VAL A 195 -16.11 0.16 13.81
N VAL A 196 -16.01 -0.94 14.57
CA VAL A 196 -16.84 -2.14 14.38
C VAL A 196 -18.33 -1.81 14.55
N ALA A 197 -18.68 -1.11 15.63
CA ALA A 197 -20.07 -0.69 15.89
C ALA A 197 -20.60 0.26 14.80
N GLY A 198 -19.79 1.24 14.39
CA GLY A 198 -20.15 2.19 13.34
C GLY A 198 -20.39 1.50 11.99
N ARG A 199 -19.54 0.55 11.60
CA ARG A 199 -19.72 -0.25 10.37
C ARG A 199 -21.00 -1.08 10.41
N ALA A 200 -21.29 -1.73 11.55
CA ALA A 200 -22.50 -2.52 11.72
C ALA A 200 -23.77 -1.66 11.63
N LEU A 201 -23.78 -0.49 12.27
CA LEU A 201 -24.89 0.47 12.17
C LEU A 201 -25.06 0.99 10.75
N ASN A 202 -23.97 1.43 10.10
CA ASN A 202 -24.00 1.91 8.72
C ASN A 202 -24.57 0.84 7.77
N LYS A 203 -24.15 -0.42 7.91
CA LYS A 203 -24.69 -1.52 7.10
C LYS A 203 -26.21 -1.64 7.25
N ARG A 204 -26.72 -1.59 8.49
CA ARG A 204 -28.17 -1.67 8.76
C ARG A 204 -28.93 -0.49 8.15
N VAL A 205 -28.40 0.73 8.28
CA VAL A 205 -28.99 1.93 7.67
C VAL A 205 -29.02 1.78 6.14
N MET A 206 -27.92 1.36 5.53
CA MET A 206 -27.82 1.19 4.08
C MET A 206 -28.75 0.09 3.56
N GLU A 207 -28.95 -1.00 4.32
CA GLU A 207 -29.94 -2.04 4.03
C GLU A 207 -31.37 -1.51 4.11
N ALA A 208 -31.71 -0.72 5.14
CA ALA A 208 -33.03 -0.12 5.29
C ALA A 208 -33.34 0.92 4.19
N LEU A 209 -32.33 1.63 3.70
CA LEU A 209 -32.48 2.62 2.62
C LEU A 209 -32.44 2.00 1.22
N ARG A 210 -32.07 0.73 1.06
CA ARG A 210 -31.96 0.04 -0.23
C ARG A 210 -33.26 0.10 -1.08
N PRO A 211 -34.47 -0.04 -0.52
CA PRO A 211 -35.70 0.09 -1.30
C PRO A 211 -35.88 1.49 -1.92
N LEU A 212 -35.37 2.54 -1.29
CA LEU A 212 -35.46 3.91 -1.82
C LEU A 212 -34.58 4.11 -3.07
N GLU A 213 -33.52 3.31 -3.23
CA GLU A 213 -32.70 3.30 -4.45
C GLU A 213 -33.50 2.80 -5.66
N THR A 214 -34.39 1.82 -5.44
CA THR A 214 -35.28 1.31 -6.50
C THR A 214 -36.36 2.33 -6.92
N LEU A 215 -36.56 3.37 -6.11
CA LEU A 215 -37.46 4.50 -6.38
C LEU A 215 -36.72 5.72 -6.95
N GLY A 216 -35.44 5.59 -7.31
CA GLY A 216 -34.66 6.66 -7.95
C GLY A 216 -34.17 7.76 -7.00
N VAL A 217 -34.26 7.56 -5.68
CA VAL A 217 -33.73 8.52 -4.70
C VAL A 217 -32.21 8.37 -4.61
N VAL A 218 -31.48 9.37 -5.13
CA VAL A 218 -30.01 9.40 -5.09
C VAL A 218 -29.54 9.64 -3.65
N ARG A 219 -28.63 8.78 -3.17
CA ARG A 219 -28.07 8.89 -1.82
C ARG A 219 -27.21 10.17 -1.72
N PRO A 220 -27.32 10.96 -0.64
CA PRO A 220 -26.56 12.22 -0.48
C PRO A 220 -25.04 12.06 -0.52
N TRP A 221 -24.55 10.86 -0.20
CA TRP A 221 -23.14 10.52 0.04
C TRP A 221 -22.46 9.80 -1.12
N ILE A 222 -23.22 9.40 -2.15
CA ILE A 222 -22.69 8.79 -3.37
C ILE A 222 -22.84 9.85 -4.46
N ARG A 223 -21.78 10.63 -4.68
CA ARG A 223 -21.61 11.50 -5.85
C ARG A 223 -20.60 10.87 -6.78
#